data_AF-A0A969C7M8-F1
#
_entry.id   AF-A0A969C7M8-F1
#
_cell.length_a   1.000
_cell.length_b   1.000
_cell.length_c   1.000
_cell.angle_alpha   90.00
_cell.angle_beta   90.00
_cell.angle_gamma   90.00
#
_symmetry.space_group_name_H-M   'P 1'
#
loop_
_entity.id
_entity.type
_entity.pdbx_description
1 polymer ?
#
loop_
_entity_poly.entity_id
_entity_poly.type
_entity_poly.pdbx_seq_one_letter_code
_entity_poly.pdbx_strand_id
1 'polypeptide(L)'
;MDPRGFTEKLFNSGSVLVNKRADEAITADCKEYTENQRTFSVAQIEEIGFEQFWKRKAQVVEALEDYREGKSYYFSALLVSDVATQDSLLLVAGAKEFLAAIDYPELEPGIYELKGVVSRKKQLLPFLTHCLAKMK
;
A
#
# COMPACT_ATOMS: atom_id res chain seq x y z
N MET A 1 8.29 36.97 2.24
CA MET A 1 7.32 35.96 1.75
C MET A 1 8.02 34.62 1.87
N ASP A 2 7.50 33.76 2.75
CA ASP A 2 8.16 32.51 3.14
C ASP A 2 7.90 31.42 2.09
N PRO A 3 8.94 30.85 1.45
CA PRO A 3 8.77 29.84 0.40
C PRO A 3 8.21 28.50 0.92
N ARG A 4 8.08 28.29 2.23
CA ARG A 4 7.59 27.03 2.82
C ARG A 4 6.06 26.90 2.78
N GLY A 5 5.34 28.03 2.86
CA GLY A 5 3.87 28.03 2.83
C GLY A 5 3.27 27.73 1.45
N PHE A 6 4.04 27.94 0.37
CA PHE A 6 3.61 27.63 -0.99
C PHE A 6 3.72 26.15 -1.31
N THR A 7 4.68 25.46 -0.69
CA THR A 7 4.94 24.06 -0.94
C THR A 7 3.81 23.20 -0.35
N GLU A 8 3.39 23.45 0.89
CA GLU A 8 2.32 22.70 1.57
C GLU A 8 0.97 22.72 0.81
N LYS A 9 0.60 23.87 0.23
CA LYS A 9 -0.63 23.98 -0.59
C LYS A 9 -0.52 23.29 -1.95
N LEU A 10 0.65 23.29 -2.58
CA LEU A 10 0.86 22.53 -3.82
C LEU A 10 0.85 21.03 -3.55
N PHE A 11 1.43 20.59 -2.43
CA PHE A 11 1.52 19.18 -2.03
C PHE A 11 0.14 18.58 -1.74
N ASN A 12 -0.75 19.34 -1.08
CA ASN A 12 -2.10 18.87 -0.79
C ASN A 12 -2.95 18.68 -2.06
N SER A 13 -2.64 19.39 -3.16
CA SER A 13 -3.33 19.22 -4.43
C SER A 13 -2.86 18.00 -5.24
N GLY A 14 -1.67 17.45 -4.98
CA GLY A 14 -1.13 16.29 -5.69
C GLY A 14 -1.41 14.94 -5.03
N SER A 15 -1.76 14.92 -3.73
CA SER A 15 -2.01 13.69 -2.98
C SER A 15 -3.27 12.98 -3.46
N VAL A 16 -3.12 11.72 -3.88
CA VAL A 16 -4.22 10.82 -4.25
C VAL A 16 -5.13 10.60 -3.04
N LEU A 17 -4.54 10.44 -1.86
CA LEU A 17 -5.28 10.25 -0.61
C LEU A 17 -6.01 11.50 -0.13
N VAL A 18 -5.71 12.69 -0.66
CA VAL A 18 -6.49 13.91 -0.38
C VAL A 18 -7.62 14.08 -1.38
N ASN A 19 -7.33 13.85 -2.66
CA ASN A 19 -8.29 14.14 -3.73
C ASN A 19 -9.32 13.02 -3.94
N LYS A 20 -9.03 11.80 -3.52
CA LYS A 20 -9.91 10.64 -3.72
C LYS A 20 -10.41 10.05 -2.42
N ARG A 21 -11.51 9.29 -2.50
CA ARG A 21 -11.95 8.43 -1.40
C ARG A 21 -10.97 7.26 -1.26
N ALA A 22 -10.88 6.67 -0.06
CA ALA A 22 -9.97 5.56 0.21
C ALA A 22 -10.17 4.40 -0.77
N ASP A 23 -11.42 4.00 -1.01
CA ASP A 23 -11.80 2.97 -1.98
C ASP A 23 -11.33 3.28 -3.41
N GLU A 24 -11.49 4.52 -3.86
CA GLU A 24 -11.00 4.95 -5.17
C GLU A 24 -9.48 5.03 -5.23
N ALA A 25 -8.82 5.39 -4.13
CA ALA A 25 -7.36 5.47 -4.06
C ALA A 25 -6.73 4.07 -4.16
N ILE A 26 -7.27 3.09 -3.42
CA ILE A 26 -6.77 1.71 -3.47
C ILE A 26 -7.09 1.01 -4.79
N THR A 27 -8.14 1.44 -5.50
CA THR A 27 -8.51 0.85 -6.80
C THR A 27 -7.89 1.58 -7.99
N ALA A 28 -7.41 2.81 -7.84
CA ALA A 28 -6.89 3.65 -8.93
C ALA A 28 -5.75 3.00 -9.72
N ASP A 29 -4.77 2.41 -9.05
CA ASP A 29 -3.73 1.58 -9.67
C ASP A 29 -3.69 0.19 -9.03
N CYS A 30 -4.86 -0.44 -8.92
CA CYS A 30 -4.94 -1.83 -8.49
C CYS A 30 -4.61 -2.78 -9.65
N LYS A 31 -3.79 -3.80 -9.37
CA LYS A 31 -3.55 -4.92 -10.28
C LYS A 31 -3.85 -6.23 -9.57
N GLU A 32 -4.58 -7.09 -10.25
CA GLU A 32 -4.88 -8.44 -9.79
C GLU A 32 -3.81 -9.41 -10.31
N TYR A 33 -3.43 -10.36 -9.47
CA TYR A 33 -2.44 -11.39 -9.75
C TYR A 33 -2.97 -12.74 -9.25
N THR A 34 -2.54 -13.82 -9.88
CA THR A 34 -2.92 -15.18 -9.48
C THR A 34 -1.68 -16.06 -9.47
N GLU A 35 -1.26 -16.51 -8.29
CA GLU A 35 -0.13 -17.44 -8.11
C GLU A 35 -0.58 -18.63 -7.29
N ASN A 36 -0.15 -19.84 -7.65
CA ASN A 36 -0.47 -21.08 -6.92
C ASN A 36 -1.96 -21.25 -6.59
N GLN A 37 -2.84 -20.93 -7.55
CA GLN A 37 -4.32 -20.96 -7.39
C GLN A 37 -4.87 -19.99 -6.33
N ARG A 38 -4.06 -19.04 -5.85
CA ARG A 38 -4.48 -17.97 -4.93
C ARG A 38 -4.46 -16.65 -5.70
N THR A 39 -5.60 -15.96 -5.70
CA THR A 39 -5.75 -14.64 -6.33
C THR A 39 -5.52 -13.56 -5.28
N PHE A 40 -4.76 -12.52 -5.63
CA PHE A 40 -4.46 -11.40 -4.75
C PHE A 40 -4.40 -10.11 -5.55
N SER A 41 -4.59 -8.98 -4.86
CA SER A 41 -4.51 -7.67 -5.48
C SER A 41 -3.36 -6.85 -4.90
N VAL A 42 -2.71 -6.06 -5.75
CA VAL A 42 -1.63 -5.15 -5.35
C VAL A 42 -1.86 -3.78 -5.98
N ALA A 43 -2.25 -2.84 -5.13
CA ALA A 43 -2.41 -1.44 -5.44
C ALA A 43 -1.12 -0.67 -5.19
N GLN A 44 -0.91 0.41 -5.93
CA GLN A 44 0.16 1.36 -5.68
C GLN A 44 -0.38 2.78 -5.71
N ILE A 45 0.02 3.60 -4.75
CA ILE A 45 -0.26 5.04 -4.73
C ILE A 45 1.03 5.80 -4.48
N GLU A 46 1.15 6.97 -5.09
CA GLU A 46 2.30 7.85 -4.95
C GLU A 46 1.87 9.06 -4.13
N GLU A 47 2.59 9.33 -3.05
CA GLU A 47 2.34 10.41 -2.11
C GLU A 47 3.63 11.20 -1.85
N ILE A 48 3.48 12.40 -1.31
CA ILE A 48 4.61 13.21 -0.82
C ILE A 48 4.45 13.31 0.68
N GLY A 49 5.26 12.56 1.42
CA GLY A 49 5.09 12.32 2.84
C GLY A 49 4.03 11.27 3.14
N PHE A 50 4.17 10.60 4.28
CA PHE A 50 3.17 9.66 4.79
C PHE A 50 2.12 10.31 5.70
N GLU A 51 2.18 11.62 5.95
CA GLU A 51 1.27 12.30 6.90
C GLU A 51 -0.21 12.12 6.53
N GLN A 52 -0.55 12.27 5.26
CA GLN A 52 -1.93 12.13 4.79
C GLN A 52 -2.40 10.69 4.85
N PHE A 53 -1.50 9.75 4.57
CA PHE A 53 -1.72 8.34 4.77
C PHE A 53 -2.03 8.02 6.24
N TRP A 54 -1.19 8.46 7.19
CA TRP A 54 -1.41 8.20 8.62
C TRP A 54 -2.72 8.80 9.13
N LYS A 55 -3.11 9.99 8.66
CA LYS A 55 -4.41 10.62 9.00
C LYS A 55 -5.60 9.82 8.48
N ARG A 56 -5.47 9.17 7.32
CA ARG A 56 -6.55 8.39 6.69
C ARG A 56 -6.38 6.87 6.83
N LYS A 57 -5.39 6.40 7.59
CA LYS A 57 -5.01 4.98 7.66
C LYS A 57 -6.21 4.07 7.92
N ALA A 58 -7.09 4.45 8.85
CA ALA A 58 -8.24 3.65 9.23
C ALA A 58 -9.20 3.44 8.04
N GLN A 59 -9.47 4.50 7.28
CA GLN A 59 -10.31 4.44 6.07
C GLN A 59 -9.64 3.61 4.97
N VAL A 60 -8.31 3.71 4.84
CA VAL A 60 -7.55 2.97 3.81
C VAL A 60 -7.48 1.48 4.15
N VAL A 61 -7.23 1.13 5.41
CA VAL A 61 -7.23 -0.26 5.90
C VAL A 61 -8.62 -0.88 5.73
N GLU A 62 -9.66 -0.18 6.18
CA GLU A 62 -11.05 -0.64 6.03
C GLU A 62 -11.41 -0.86 4.56
N ALA A 63 -11.10 0.10 3.68
CA ALA A 63 -11.36 -0.06 2.25
C ALA A 63 -10.58 -1.23 1.63
N LEU A 64 -9.32 -1.45 2.05
CA LEU A 64 -8.49 -2.54 1.55
C LEU A 64 -9.01 -3.90 2.00
N GLU A 65 -9.51 -4.01 3.24
CA GLU A 65 -10.18 -5.21 3.74
C GLU A 65 -11.51 -5.48 3.02
N ASP A 66 -12.35 -4.46 2.84
CA ASP A 66 -13.62 -4.57 2.11
C ASP A 66 -13.38 -5.02 0.66
N TYR A 67 -12.36 -4.45 0.01
CA TYR A 67 -11.97 -4.84 -1.35
C TYR A 67 -11.47 -6.28 -1.42
N ARG A 68 -10.70 -6.74 -0.42
CA ARG A 68 -10.25 -8.13 -0.31
C ARG A 68 -11.45 -9.08 -0.18
N GLU A 69 -12.36 -8.78 0.73
CA GLU A 69 -13.51 -9.63 1.05
C GLU A 69 -14.51 -9.67 -0.12
N GLY A 70 -14.86 -8.52 -0.69
CA GLY A 70 -15.80 -8.41 -1.81
C GLY A 70 -15.34 -9.14 -3.08
N LYS A 71 -14.03 -9.37 -3.23
CA LYS A 71 -13.44 -10.13 -4.34
C LYS A 71 -12.98 -11.53 -3.95
N SER A 72 -13.08 -11.91 -2.68
CA SER A 72 -12.53 -13.15 -2.12
C SER A 72 -11.05 -13.35 -2.47
N TYR A 73 -10.26 -12.27 -2.41
CA TYR A 73 -8.82 -12.35 -2.57
C TYR A 73 -8.16 -12.97 -1.34
N TYR A 74 -7.09 -13.72 -1.56
CA TYR A 74 -6.30 -14.31 -0.49
C TYR A 74 -5.63 -13.24 0.37
N PHE A 75 -5.10 -12.20 -0.27
CA PHE A 75 -4.71 -10.95 0.37
C PHE A 75 -4.86 -9.78 -0.61
N SER A 76 -4.93 -8.58 -0.08
CA SER A 76 -4.85 -7.33 -0.82
C SER A 76 -3.73 -6.49 -0.22
N ALA A 77 -2.84 -6.01 -1.07
CA ALA A 77 -1.71 -5.19 -0.68
C ALA A 77 -1.82 -3.80 -1.30
N LEU A 78 -1.41 -2.78 -0.57
CA LEU A 78 -1.32 -1.40 -1.03
C LEU A 78 0.10 -0.88 -0.74
N LEU A 79 0.80 -0.48 -1.78
CA LEU A 79 2.10 0.18 -1.69
C LEU A 79 1.90 1.70 -1.76
N VAL A 80 2.19 2.39 -0.68
CA VAL A 80 2.19 3.85 -0.61
C VAL A 80 3.62 4.33 -0.76
N SER A 81 3.98 4.82 -1.93
CA SER A 81 5.33 5.25 -2.25
C SER A 81 5.50 6.74 -2.05
N ASP A 82 6.49 7.12 -1.25
CA ASP A 82 6.89 8.50 -1.09
C ASP A 82 7.84 8.90 -2.22
N VAL A 83 7.39 9.81 -3.10
CA VAL A 83 8.17 10.23 -4.26
C VAL A 83 9.33 11.17 -3.91
N ALA A 84 9.36 11.72 -2.69
CA ALA A 84 10.40 12.65 -2.24
C ALA A 84 11.58 11.92 -1.59
N THR A 85 11.32 10.90 -0.78
CA THR A 85 12.31 10.08 -0.06
C THR A 85 12.64 8.77 -0.78
N GLN A 86 11.79 8.35 -1.72
CA GLN A 86 11.86 7.04 -2.39
C GLN A 86 11.70 5.85 -1.42
N ASP A 87 11.07 6.08 -0.28
CA ASP A 87 10.65 5.04 0.65
C ASP A 87 9.18 4.70 0.43
N SER A 88 8.71 3.59 1.00
CA SER A 88 7.31 3.18 0.83
C SER A 88 6.74 2.50 2.07
N LEU A 89 5.43 2.61 2.24
CA LEU A 89 4.68 1.84 3.22
C LEU A 89 3.88 0.77 2.51
N LEU A 90 3.96 -0.45 3.02
CA LEU A 90 3.18 -1.57 2.53
C LEU A 90 2.07 -1.87 3.52
N LEU A 91 0.84 -1.76 3.06
CA LEU A 91 -0.32 -2.24 3.77
C LEU A 91 -0.71 -3.59 3.21
N VAL A 92 -1.00 -4.54 4.08
CA VAL A 92 -1.47 -5.86 3.68
C VAL A 92 -2.70 -6.23 4.49
N ALA A 93 -3.81 -6.44 3.80
CA ALA A 93 -5.01 -7.02 4.35
C ALA A 93 -5.06 -8.49 3.91
N GLY A 94 -5.01 -9.42 4.85
CA GLY A 94 -5.03 -10.85 4.53
C GLY A 94 -4.91 -11.75 5.75
N ALA A 95 -4.69 -13.04 5.49
CA ALA A 95 -4.48 -14.01 6.55
C ALA A 95 -3.25 -13.65 7.41
N LYS A 96 -3.36 -13.86 8.73
CA LYS A 96 -2.26 -13.62 9.69
C LYS A 96 -1.00 -14.41 9.34
N GLU A 97 -1.15 -15.59 8.76
CA GLU A 97 -0.03 -16.41 8.30
C GLU A 97 0.77 -15.73 7.18
N PHE A 98 0.10 -14.99 6.28
CA PHE A 98 0.78 -14.24 5.22
C PHE A 98 1.48 -13.01 5.79
N LEU A 99 0.82 -12.31 6.71
CA LEU A 99 1.40 -11.19 7.45
C LEU A 99 2.69 -11.61 8.18
N ALA A 100 2.67 -12.76 8.85
CA ALA A 100 3.84 -13.32 9.53
C ALA A 100 4.98 -13.74 8.60
N ALA A 101 4.72 -13.91 7.29
CA ALA A 101 5.75 -14.23 6.30
C ALA A 101 6.51 -12.99 5.81
N ILE A 102 6.01 -11.78 6.09
CA ILE A 102 6.60 -10.52 5.66
C ILE A 102 7.78 -10.18 6.58
N ASP A 103 8.98 -10.14 5.99
CA ASP A 103 10.25 -9.89 6.72
C ASP A 103 10.59 -8.38 6.86
N TYR A 104 9.63 -7.50 6.60
CA TYR A 104 9.83 -6.05 6.73
C TYR A 104 9.46 -5.57 8.15
N PRO A 105 10.07 -4.46 8.62
CA PRO A 105 9.71 -3.86 9.90
C PRO A 105 8.23 -3.45 9.91
N GLU A 106 7.46 -4.07 10.81
CA GLU A 106 6.07 -3.71 11.07
C GLU A 106 6.01 -2.43 11.90
N LEU A 107 5.35 -1.40 11.37
CA LEU A 107 5.10 -0.15 12.08
C LEU A 107 3.81 -0.25 12.91
N GLU A 108 2.79 -0.87 12.32
CA GLU A 108 1.48 -1.15 12.92
C GLU A 108 0.94 -2.47 12.34
N PRO A 109 -0.05 -3.13 12.98
CA PRO A 109 -0.61 -4.39 12.50
C PRO A 109 -1.04 -4.32 11.02
N GLY A 110 -0.32 -5.04 10.16
CA GLY A 110 -0.58 -5.05 8.72
C GLY A 110 -0.01 -3.86 7.93
N ILE A 111 0.82 -3.02 8.55
CA ILE A 111 1.52 -1.89 7.93
C ILE A 111 3.03 -2.03 8.14
N TYR A 112 3.78 -2.11 7.05
CA TYR A 112 5.22 -2.36 7.05
C TYR A 112 5.97 -1.22 6.37
N GLU A 113 7.16 -0.91 6.87
CA GLU A 113 8.05 0.08 6.26
C GLU A 113 8.99 -0.61 5.26
N LEU A 114 8.96 -0.15 4.02
CA LEU A 114 9.79 -0.66 2.93
C LEU A 114 10.73 0.44 2.44
N LYS A 115 11.96 0.44 2.96
CA LYS A 115 12.98 1.41 2.57
C LYS A 115 13.53 1.13 1.18
N GLY A 116 13.52 2.13 0.31
CA GLY A 116 14.01 2.03 -1.07
C GLY A 116 13.18 1.13 -2.01
N VAL A 117 11.94 0.79 -1.66
CA VAL A 117 11.05 -0.05 -2.48
C VAL A 117 9.95 0.77 -3.14
N VAL A 118 10.24 1.38 -4.29
CA VAL A 118 9.26 2.21 -5.00
C VAL A 118 8.53 1.47 -6.12
N SER A 119 8.96 0.25 -6.46
CA SER A 119 8.43 -0.49 -7.61
C SER A 119 7.60 -1.70 -7.20
N ARG A 120 6.27 -1.62 -7.39
CA ARG A 120 5.39 -2.79 -7.25
C ARG A 120 5.89 -3.98 -8.06
N LYS A 121 6.13 -3.80 -9.37
CA LYS A 121 6.38 -4.94 -10.27
C LYS A 121 7.77 -5.57 -10.11
N LYS A 122 8.79 -4.76 -9.82
CA LYS A 122 10.19 -5.21 -9.78
C LYS A 122 10.64 -5.67 -8.40
N GLN A 123 10.09 -5.09 -7.33
CA GLN A 123 10.55 -5.34 -5.96
C GLN A 123 9.44 -5.97 -5.12
N LEU A 124 8.23 -5.40 -5.12
CA LEU A 124 7.16 -5.89 -4.24
C LEU A 124 6.57 -7.23 -4.71
N LEU A 125 6.22 -7.38 -5.98
CA LEU A 125 5.66 -8.62 -6.52
C LEU A 125 6.54 -9.85 -6.27
N PRO A 126 7.83 -9.87 -6.64
CA PRO A 126 8.66 -11.04 -6.36
C PRO A 126 8.79 -11.35 -4.87
N PHE A 127 8.73 -10.32 -4.00
CA PHE A 127 8.71 -10.51 -2.57
C PHE A 127 7.39 -11.15 -2.08
N LEU A 128 6.23 -10.63 -2.52
CA LEU A 128 4.93 -11.16 -2.15
C LEU A 128 4.74 -12.61 -2.64
N THR A 129 5.14 -12.90 -3.88
CA THR A 129 5.06 -14.27 -4.42
C THR A 129 6.01 -15.22 -3.71
N HIS A 130 7.21 -14.76 -3.29
CA HIS A 130 8.12 -15.54 -2.46
C HIS A 130 7.54 -15.83 -1.07
N CYS A 131 6.93 -14.84 -0.42
CA CYS A 131 6.22 -15.04 0.85
C CYS A 131 5.08 -16.06 0.68
N LEU A 132 4.29 -15.91 -0.39
CA LEU A 132 3.20 -16.83 -0.70
C LEU A 132 3.70 -18.25 -0.95
N ALA A 133 4.83 -18.43 -1.63
CA ALA A 133 5.43 -19.73 -1.92
C ALA A 133 5.99 -20.43 -0.66
N LYS A 134 6.36 -19.67 0.38
CA LYS A 134 6.76 -20.22 1.68
C LYS A 134 5.56 -20.78 2.48
N MET A 135 4.35 -20.31 2.19
CA MET A 135 3.13 -20.78 2.83
C MET A 135 2.64 -22.08 2.18
N LYS A 136 3.30 -23.18 2.54
CA LYS A 136 2.92 -24.55 2.20
C LYS A 136 1.72 -25.02 2.99
#